data_AF-A0A836QM67-F1
#
_entry.id   AF-A0A836QM67-F1
#
_cell.length_a   1.000
_cell.length_b   1.000
_cell.length_c   1.000
_cell.angle_alpha   90.00
_cell.angle_beta   90.00
_cell.angle_gamma   90.00
#
_symmetry.space_group_name_H-M   'P 1'
#
loop_
_entity.id
_entity.type
_entity.pdbx_description
1 polymer ?
#
loop_
_entity_poly.entity_id
_entity_poly.type
_entity_poly.pdbx_seq_one_letter_code
_entity_poly.pdbx_strand_id
1 'polypeptide(L)'
;MQLRWNGLAGSLHYAWDRRSLLKGVFQHSVIEGDRGRILFESNGIYVHIKGEGRRGLTFPGVRDLMGYGEMTRDFMKCLEEKGRKPYSDFERAKRDLSIVFQAYEELPY
;
A
#
# COMPACT_ATOMS: atom_id res chain seq x y z
N MET A 1 -10.77 10.69 3.64
CA MET A 1 -10.05 11.47 2.60
C MET A 1 -10.39 10.89 1.24
N GLN A 2 -10.82 11.73 0.29
CA GLN A 2 -11.12 11.30 -1.07
C GLN A 2 -9.95 11.67 -1.97
N LEU A 3 -9.61 10.82 -2.95
CA LEU A 3 -8.49 10.99 -3.86
C LEU A 3 -8.98 10.81 -5.30
N ARG A 4 -8.50 11.65 -6.21
CA ARG A 4 -8.78 11.53 -7.65
C ARG A 4 -7.52 11.71 -8.48
N TRP A 5 -7.30 10.84 -9.45
CA TRP A 5 -6.17 10.94 -10.37
C TRP A 5 -6.45 10.19 -11.68
N ASN A 6 -6.36 10.86 -12.83
CA ASN A 6 -6.52 10.27 -14.17
C ASN A 6 -7.72 9.30 -14.30
N GLY A 7 -8.90 9.69 -13.80
CA GLY A 7 -10.11 8.88 -13.85
C GLY A 7 -10.22 7.79 -12.78
N LEU A 8 -9.18 7.60 -11.96
CA LEU A 8 -9.23 6.78 -10.75
C LEU A 8 -9.80 7.59 -9.59
N ALA A 9 -10.64 6.95 -8.79
CA ALA A 9 -11.11 7.47 -7.52
C ALA A 9 -10.68 6.53 -6.40
N GLY A 10 -10.23 7.09 -5.28
CA GLY A 10 -9.83 6.35 -4.09
C GLY A 10 -10.38 7.00 -2.84
N SER A 11 -10.60 6.20 -1.80
CA SER A 11 -11.00 6.67 -0.48
C SER A 11 -10.08 6.10 0.57
N LEU A 12 -9.50 6.97 1.39
CA LEU A 12 -8.71 6.60 2.55
C LEU A 12 -9.50 6.88 3.83
N HIS A 13 -9.69 5.84 4.62
CA HIS A 13 -10.29 5.90 5.95
C HIS A 13 -9.20 5.71 6.99
N TYR A 14 -8.99 6.72 7.83
CA TYR A 14 -7.97 6.71 8.87
C TYR A 14 -8.57 7.28 10.17
N ALA A 15 -8.27 6.65 11.29
CA ALA A 15 -8.66 7.12 12.61
C ALA A 15 -7.57 6.74 13.63
N TRP A 16 -7.17 7.70 14.47
CA TRP A 16 -6.12 7.52 15.48
C TRP A 16 -6.67 7.36 16.89
N ASP A 17 -7.89 7.84 17.15
CA ASP A 17 -8.56 7.90 18.45
C ASP A 17 -9.57 6.74 18.68
N ARG A 18 -9.79 5.90 17.65
CA ARG A 18 -10.75 4.79 17.69
C ARG A 18 -10.12 3.54 18.26
N ARG A 19 -10.79 2.92 19.24
CA ARG A 19 -10.41 1.59 19.73
C ARG A 19 -10.55 0.56 18.62
N SER A 20 -9.46 -0.10 18.26
CA SER A 20 -9.45 -1.24 17.35
C SER A 20 -9.22 -2.53 18.14
N LEU A 21 -10.19 -3.45 18.12
CA LEU A 21 -10.11 -4.74 18.83
C LEU A 21 -8.89 -5.55 18.40
N LEU A 22 -8.55 -5.48 17.11
CA LEU A 22 -7.47 -6.24 16.49
C LEU A 22 -6.19 -5.41 16.31
N LYS A 23 -6.14 -4.20 16.88
CA LYS A 23 -4.99 -3.28 16.82
C LYS A 23 -4.43 -3.08 15.39
N GLY A 24 -5.32 -3.05 14.39
CA GLY A 24 -4.96 -2.86 12.99
C GLY A 24 -4.71 -4.15 12.19
N VAL A 25 -4.77 -5.33 12.80
CA VAL A 25 -4.81 -6.61 12.07
C VAL A 25 -6.17 -6.80 11.42
N PHE A 26 -6.19 -7.36 10.21
CA PHE A 26 -7.39 -7.55 9.40
C PHE A 26 -8.06 -6.24 8.97
N GLN A 27 -7.28 -5.17 8.82
CA GLN A 27 -7.71 -4.03 8.03
C GLN A 27 -7.55 -4.40 6.55
N HIS A 28 -8.53 -4.02 5.73
CA HIS A 28 -8.54 -4.38 4.31
C HIS A 28 -8.40 -3.17 3.43
N SER A 29 -7.68 -3.37 2.34
CA SER A 29 -7.64 -2.48 1.20
C SER A 29 -8.24 -3.18 -0.01
N VAL A 30 -8.91 -2.42 -0.86
CA VAL A 30 -9.59 -2.94 -2.05
C VAL A 30 -9.24 -2.09 -3.25
N ILE A 31 -8.91 -2.75 -4.36
CA ILE A 31 -8.80 -2.15 -5.69
C ILE A 31 -9.92 -2.74 -6.53
N GLU A 32 -10.85 -1.89 -6.94
CA GLU A 32 -11.96 -2.23 -7.82
C GLU A 32 -11.63 -1.82 -9.26
N GLY A 33 -11.85 -2.73 -10.21
CA GLY A 33 -11.70 -2.51 -11.64
C GLY A 33 -12.93 -2.97 -12.40
N ASP A 34 -12.97 -2.66 -13.69
CA ASP A 34 -14.07 -3.02 -14.60
C ASP A 34 -14.27 -4.54 -14.76
N ARG A 35 -13.19 -5.32 -14.68
CA ARG A 35 -13.19 -6.79 -14.88
C ARG A 35 -12.84 -7.60 -13.64
N GLY A 36 -12.78 -6.97 -12.48
CA GLY A 36 -12.48 -7.68 -11.24
C GLY A 36 -12.07 -6.79 -10.08
N ARG A 37 -11.76 -7.44 -8.96
CA ARG A 37 -11.32 -6.79 -7.73
C ARG A 37 -10.13 -7.50 -7.11
N ILE A 38 -9.29 -6.73 -6.43
CA ILE A 38 -8.23 -7.22 -5.56
C ILE A 38 -8.54 -6.72 -4.16
N LEU A 39 -8.76 -7.65 -3.23
CA LEU A 39 -8.89 -7.36 -1.80
C LEU A 39 -7.64 -7.90 -1.12
N PHE A 40 -7.03 -7.12 -0.23
CA PHE A 40 -5.87 -7.56 0.53
C PHE A 40 -5.93 -7.07 1.96
N GLU A 41 -5.37 -7.87 2.85
CA GLU A 41 -5.11 -7.44 4.22
C GLU A 41 -3.93 -6.46 4.21
N SER A 42 -4.10 -5.29 4.82
CA SER A 42 -3.20 -4.13 4.68
C SER A 42 -1.80 -4.36 5.26
N ASN A 43 -1.61 -5.37 6.12
CA ASN A 43 -0.30 -5.80 6.63
C ASN A 43 0.28 -6.99 5.84
N GLY A 44 -0.32 -7.35 4.70
CA GLY A 44 0.22 -8.35 3.79
C GLY A 44 -0.08 -9.81 4.14
N ILE A 45 -1.03 -10.08 5.05
CA ILE A 45 -1.34 -11.47 5.46
C ILE A 45 -1.88 -12.29 4.28
N TYR A 46 -2.77 -11.71 3.48
CA TYR A 46 -3.35 -12.37 2.32
C TYR A 46 -3.82 -11.40 1.24
N VAL A 47 -3.94 -11.93 0.03
CA VAL A 47 -4.51 -11.26 -1.14
C VAL A 47 -5.55 -12.17 -1.77
N HIS A 48 -6.74 -11.64 -2.01
CA HIS A 48 -7.84 -12.29 -2.70
C HIS A 48 -8.10 -11.57 -4.02
N ILE A 49 -7.92 -12.28 -5.12
CA ILE A 49 -8.18 -11.78 -6.47
C ILE A 49 -9.46 -12.42 -7.00
N LYS A 50 -10.35 -11.61 -7.57
CA LYS A 50 -11.53 -12.08 -8.30
C LYS A 50 -11.65 -11.29 -9.60
N GLY A 51 -11.30 -11.92 -10.73
CA GLY A 51 -11.51 -11.35 -12.06
C GLY A 51 -11.73 -12.41 -13.14
N GLU A 52 -11.85 -11.96 -14.38
CA GLU A 52 -11.80 -12.82 -15.56
C GLU A 52 -10.38 -13.35 -15.75
N GLY A 53 -10.21 -14.68 -15.81
CA GLY A 53 -8.90 -15.32 -16.01
C GLY A 53 -8.03 -15.51 -14.76
N ARG A 54 -8.27 -14.80 -13.64
CA ARG A 54 -7.55 -15.03 -12.39
C ARG A 54 -8.47 -14.93 -11.17
N ARG A 55 -8.49 -16.01 -10.38
CA ARG A 55 -9.26 -16.09 -9.13
C ARG A 55 -8.48 -16.88 -8.09
N GLY A 56 -8.51 -16.46 -6.84
CA GLY A 56 -7.90 -17.21 -5.75
C GLY A 56 -7.48 -16.36 -4.56
N LEU A 57 -7.25 -17.05 -3.45
CA LEU A 57 -6.69 -16.50 -2.22
C LEU A 57 -5.23 -16.95 -2.12
N THR A 58 -4.32 -15.99 -1.98
CA THR A 58 -2.88 -16.22 -1.85
C THR A 58 -2.39 -15.63 -0.54
N PHE A 59 -1.50 -16.36 0.14
CA PHE A 59 -0.81 -15.91 1.35
C PHE A 59 0.66 -15.65 0.98
N PRO A 60 1.13 -14.39 0.97
CA PRO A 60 2.52 -14.03 0.59
C PRO A 60 3.59 -14.62 1.53
N GLY A 61 3.18 -15.15 2.67
CA GLY A 61 4.06 -15.64 3.74
C GLY A 61 4.14 -14.66 4.90
N VAL A 62 4.52 -15.16 6.08
CA VAL A 62 4.51 -14.36 7.33
C VAL A 62 5.89 -13.81 7.72
N ARG A 63 6.94 -14.14 6.96
CA ARG A 63 8.33 -13.86 7.34
C ARG A 63 8.74 -12.39 7.14
N ASP A 64 8.11 -11.71 6.20
CA ASP A 64 8.41 -10.31 5.86
C ASP A 64 7.12 -9.52 5.54
N LEU A 65 6.12 -9.63 6.41
CA LEU A 65 4.79 -9.01 6.22
C LEU A 65 4.87 -7.49 5.98
N MET A 66 5.79 -6.83 6.69
CA MET A 66 6.01 -5.38 6.58
C MET A 66 7.03 -5.00 5.48
N GLY A 67 7.62 -5.99 4.79
CA GLY A 67 8.58 -5.77 3.71
C GLY A 67 9.95 -5.23 4.13
N TYR A 68 10.28 -5.25 5.43
CA TYR A 68 11.56 -4.76 5.95
C TYR A 68 12.75 -5.57 5.45
N GLY A 69 12.58 -6.88 5.27
CA GLY A 69 13.62 -7.77 4.78
C GLY A 69 14.02 -7.43 3.34
N GLU A 70 13.04 -7.32 2.45
CA GLU A 70 13.30 -6.94 1.06
C GLU A 70 13.76 -5.49 0.91
N MET A 71 13.23 -4.55 1.72
CA MET A 71 13.72 -3.17 1.74
C MET A 71 15.20 -3.10 2.16
N THR A 72 15.58 -3.86 3.19
CA THR A 72 16.98 -3.96 3.63
C THR A 72 17.85 -4.58 2.55
N ARG A 73 17.37 -5.64 1.89
CA ARG A 73 18.09 -6.29 0.79
C ARG A 73 18.32 -5.35 -0.38
N ASP A 74 17.32 -4.55 -0.77
CA ASP A 74 17.46 -3.57 -1.84
C ASP A 74 18.46 -2.47 -1.45
N PHE A 75 18.42 -2.00 -0.20
CA PHE A 75 19.40 -1.06 0.33
C PHE A 75 20.83 -1.61 0.26
N MET A 76 21.06 -2.85 0.73
CA MET A 76 22.38 -3.48 0.67
C MET A 76 22.89 -3.62 -0.77
N LYS A 77 22.03 -4.04 -1.71
CA LYS A 77 22.39 -4.09 -3.13
C LYS A 77 22.80 -2.73 -3.69
N CYS A 78 22.18 -1.64 -3.23
CA CYS A 78 22.58 -0.29 -3.64
C CYS A 78 23.97 0.11 -3.13
N LEU A 79 24.42 -0.45 -2.01
CA LEU A 79 25.78 -0.26 -1.52
C LEU A 79 26.82 -1.06 -2.31
N GLU A 80 26.44 -2.27 -2.73
CA GLU A 80 27.31 -3.19 -3.47
C GLU A 80 27.43 -2.83 -4.96
N GLU A 81 26.33 -2.41 -5.59
CA GLU A 81 26.24 -2.17 -7.03
C GLU A 81 26.31 -0.66 -7.35
N LYS A 82 27.48 -0.20 -7.82
CA LYS A 82 27.69 1.22 -8.17
C LYS A 82 26.67 1.70 -9.22
N GLY A 83 25.93 2.75 -8.87
CA GLY A 83 24.95 3.38 -9.76
C GLY A 83 23.54 2.79 -9.69
N ARG A 84 23.34 1.71 -8.91
CA ARG A 84 21.99 1.23 -8.60
C ARG A 84 21.27 2.27 -7.73
N LYS A 85 19.99 2.53 -8.05
CA LYS A 85 19.11 3.37 -7.24
C LYS A 85 18.15 2.49 -6.45
N PRO A 86 17.86 2.81 -5.18
CA PRO A 86 16.88 2.07 -4.40
C PRO A 86 15.49 2.27 -5.01
N TYR A 87 14.62 1.26 -4.89
CA TYR A 87 13.23 1.39 -5.32
C TYR A 87 12.49 2.49 -4.53
N SER A 88 12.75 2.55 -3.23
CA SER A 88 12.23 3.54 -2.29
C SER A 88 13.22 4.70 -2.12
N ASP A 89 13.42 5.47 -3.18
CA ASP A 89 14.30 6.64 -3.17
C ASP A 89 13.64 7.89 -2.56
N PHE A 90 14.46 8.93 -2.40
CA PHE A 90 14.03 10.21 -1.84
C PHE A 90 12.92 10.88 -2.68
N GLU A 91 13.03 10.84 -4.01
CA GLU A 91 12.05 11.48 -4.89
C GLU A 91 10.69 10.79 -4.80
N ARG A 92 10.67 9.46 -4.70
CA ARG A 92 9.46 8.68 -4.44
C ARG A 92 8.87 9.03 -3.08
N ALA A 93 9.66 9.07 -2.02
CA ALA A 93 9.20 9.43 -0.68
C ALA A 93 8.62 10.86 -0.64
N LYS A 94 9.28 11.82 -1.29
CA LYS A 94 8.83 13.21 -1.41
C LYS A 94 7.50 13.31 -2.16
N ARG A 95 7.36 12.59 -3.28
CA ARG A 95 6.10 12.52 -4.04
C ARG A 95 4.99 11.94 -3.17
N ASP A 96 5.22 10.82 -2.50
CA ASP A 96 4.20 10.15 -1.69
C ASP A 96 3.73 11.04 -0.53
N LEU A 97 4.65 11.75 0.13
CA LEU A 97 4.30 12.72 1.17
C LEU A 97 3.51 13.92 0.61
N SER A 98 3.83 14.38 -0.60
CA SER A 98 3.08 15.48 -1.24
C SER A 98 1.62 15.12 -1.51
N ILE A 99 1.34 13.86 -1.87
CA ILE A 99 -0.04 13.36 -2.07
C ILE A 99 -0.81 13.42 -0.75
N VAL A 100 -0.16 13.03 0.35
CA VAL A 100 -0.77 13.11 1.68
C VAL A 100 -1.12 14.56 2.02
N PHE A 101 -0.16 15.49 1.89
CA PHE A 101 -0.40 16.90 2.22
C PHE A 101 -1.50 17.53 1.37
N GLN A 102 -1.48 17.32 0.05
CA GLN A 102 -2.55 17.80 -0.84
C GLN A 102 -3.92 17.32 -0.38
N ALA A 103 -4.02 16.05 0.04
CA ALA A 103 -5.28 15.48 0.45
C ALA A 103 -5.73 15.95 1.85
N TYR A 104 -4.82 16.46 2.68
CA TYR A 104 -5.17 17.18 3.91
C TYR A 104 -5.70 18.59 3.65
N GLU A 105 -5.23 19.28 2.61
CA GLU A 105 -5.72 20.62 2.22
C GLU A 105 -7.21 20.59 1.82
N GLU A 106 -7.70 19.45 1.33
CA GLU A 106 -9.09 19.26 0.90
C GLU A 106 -10.06 18.89 2.03
N LEU A 107 -9.57 18.71 3.27
CA LEU A 107 -10.41 18.36 4.41
C LEU A 107 -11.09 19.60 5.02
N PRO A 108 -12.38 19.53 5.38
CA PRO A 108 -13.03 20.59 6.13
C PRO A 108 -12.39 20.72 7.53
N TYR A 109 -12.28 21.96 8.00
CA TYR A 109 -11.73 22.33 9.31
C TYR A 109 -12.57 21.80 10.48
#